data_AF-A0A3B8LS06-F1
#
_entry.id   AF-A0A3B8LS06-F1
#
_cell.length_a   1.000
_cell.length_b   1.000
_cell.length_c   1.000
_cell.angle_alpha   90.00
_cell.angle_beta   90.00
_cell.angle_gamma   90.00
#
_symmetry.space_group_name_H-M   'P 1'
#
loop_
_entity.id
_entity.type
_entity.pdbx_description
1 polymer ?
#
loop_
_entity_poly.entity_id
_entity_poly.type
_entity_poly.pdbx_seq_one_letter_code
_entity_poly.pdbx_strand_id
1 'polypeptide(L)'
;MDLGSGTPEEVWKAYFAKNRPSPSAFTTLVLRLHRQRKHGHVIAAINEALIAGQSQPWMYDVLAMSMQIAGRPKSEIERVLLSRVDFTATDVPNMLLSAAYLSRFGVNDRALLLYRQASKISPTRPEPYALGLKLAERLQDYDAVQWASTGILTYTWPSDYRSRHRAAAAAATDAAAALRKTGDNKRAQELETAVAAAHQRDLIVTLSWNGQGELDLQVDEPLGTVCHFDHRQTRSGGVLVHDGFGPVQRNCYEEYVCAFAAPGEYRLSINHVDGDIVGKRAQLTIRRYVGTDHEQTHTHPVVFDDRRKVVRLSLQKGRREKLSDPLPRADDEFATARGSKRRGGRPFRFGSSAERPSGAGRRVRRRGVGYTPVISMISEGVANTTLAVVSGDRRYVRLTVNAVFSSIIDVATFSFRR
;
A
#
# COMPACT_ATOMS: atom_id res chain seq x y z
N MET A 1 22.92 21.25 27.64
CA MET A 1 23.85 21.49 26.53
C MET A 1 23.81 22.97 26.24
N ASP A 2 24.95 23.63 26.38
CA ASP A 2 25.11 25.00 25.89
C ASP A 2 25.27 24.93 24.36
N LEU A 3 24.42 25.66 23.65
CA LEU A 3 24.43 25.70 22.18
C LEU A 3 25.28 26.87 21.66
N GLY A 4 25.66 27.82 22.53
CA GLY A 4 26.48 28.98 22.18
C GLY A 4 27.97 28.79 22.41
N SER A 5 28.40 27.64 22.94
CA SER A 5 29.79 27.41 23.35
C SER A 5 30.78 27.15 22.21
N GLY A 6 30.35 27.25 20.94
CA GLY A 6 31.19 27.02 19.75
C GLY A 6 30.35 26.93 18.47
N THR A 7 30.98 26.51 17.37
CA THR A 7 30.24 26.19 16.14
C THR A 7 29.29 25.01 16.37
N PRO A 8 28.18 24.90 15.63
CA PRO A 8 27.27 23.76 15.76
C PRO A 8 28.00 22.41 15.69
N GLU A 9 28.93 22.25 14.74
CA GLU A 9 29.72 21.04 14.53
C GLU A 9 30.55 20.68 15.78
N GLU A 10 31.25 21.65 16.38
CA GLU A 10 32.05 21.42 17.60
C GLU A 10 31.18 21.01 18.79
N VAL A 11 30.04 21.68 18.98
CA VAL A 11 29.11 21.41 20.08
C VAL A 11 28.57 19.99 20.00
N TRP A 12 28.15 19.55 18.81
CA TRP A 12 27.56 18.23 18.62
C TRP A 12 28.60 17.11 18.63
N LYS A 13 29.79 17.35 18.08
CA LYS A 13 30.91 16.40 18.16
C LYS A 13 31.31 16.14 19.62
N ALA A 14 31.44 17.19 20.44
CA ALA A 14 31.76 17.05 21.85
C ALA A 14 30.66 16.32 22.64
N TYR A 15 29.39 16.52 22.27
CA TYR A 15 28.27 15.82 22.88
C TYR A 15 28.26 14.33 22.56
N PHE A 16 28.37 13.95 21.28
CA PHE A 16 28.36 12.55 20.86
C PHE A 16 29.61 11.77 21.26
N ALA A 17 30.73 12.46 21.52
CA ALA A 17 31.92 11.84 22.12
C ALA A 17 31.68 11.31 23.55
N LYS A 18 30.76 11.92 24.31
CA LYS A 18 30.49 11.58 25.72
C LYS A 18 29.13 10.95 25.95
N ASN A 19 28.20 11.10 25.00
CA ASN A 19 26.81 10.72 25.16
C ASN A 19 26.35 9.88 23.99
N ARG A 20 25.51 8.89 24.28
CA ARG A 20 24.80 8.12 23.27
C ARG A 20 23.29 8.19 23.56
N PRO A 21 22.60 9.25 23.11
CA PRO A 21 21.19 9.42 23.43
C PRO A 21 20.36 8.25 22.88
N SER A 22 19.27 7.92 23.59
CA SER A 22 18.29 6.97 23.06
C SER A 22 17.61 7.56 21.80
N PRO A 23 17.09 6.71 20.89
CA PRO A 23 16.37 7.16 19.69
C PRO A 23 15.27 8.19 19.99
N SER A 24 14.44 7.94 21.00
CA SER A 24 13.31 8.82 21.37
C SER A 24 13.77 10.16 21.95
N ALA A 25 14.82 10.15 22.78
CA ALA A 25 15.41 11.36 23.34
C ALA A 25 16.03 12.23 22.22
N PHE A 26 16.72 11.59 21.28
CA PHE A 26 17.33 12.29 20.15
C PHE A 26 16.28 12.89 19.20
N THR A 27 15.21 12.16 18.87
CA THR A 27 14.10 12.70 18.07
C THR A 27 13.49 13.94 18.74
N THR A 28 13.24 13.87 20.05
CA THR A 28 12.68 15.00 20.80
C THR A 28 13.62 16.21 20.78
N LEU A 29 14.92 15.97 20.89
CA LEU A 29 15.96 17.00 20.84
C LEU A 29 16.01 17.68 19.46
N VAL A 30 16.03 16.90 18.38
CA VAL A 30 16.03 17.42 17.01
C VAL A 30 14.77 18.23 16.72
N LEU A 31 13.59 17.73 17.11
CA LEU A 31 12.33 18.46 16.97
C LEU A 31 12.34 19.80 17.71
N ARG A 32 12.92 19.85 18.90
CA ARG A 32 13.07 21.10 19.67
C ARG A 32 13.96 22.10 18.93
N LEU A 33 15.12 21.68 18.42
CA LEU A 33 16.03 22.53 17.66
C LEU A 33 15.37 23.06 16.38
N HIS A 34 14.63 22.19 15.69
CA HIS A 34 13.91 22.55 14.48
C HIS A 34 12.80 23.59 14.75
N ARG A 35 12.01 23.43 15.83
CA ARG A 35 11.01 24.43 16.26
C ARG A 35 11.62 25.79 16.61
N GLN A 36 12.84 25.78 17.15
CA GLN A 36 13.61 27.00 17.45
C GLN A 36 14.31 27.59 16.23
N ARG A 37 14.10 27.04 15.02
CA ARG A 37 14.76 27.44 13.77
C ARG A 37 16.30 27.36 13.82
N LYS A 38 16.85 26.54 14.71
CA LYS A 38 18.29 26.32 14.86
C LYS A 38 18.80 25.30 13.84
N HIS A 39 18.62 25.60 12.55
CA HIS A 39 18.88 24.63 11.46
C HIS A 39 20.34 24.18 11.38
N GLY A 40 21.32 25.07 11.67
CA GLY A 40 22.73 24.68 11.77
C GLY A 40 22.98 23.59 12.83
N HIS A 41 22.37 23.73 14.01
CA HIS A 41 22.45 22.70 15.04
C HIS A 41 21.69 21.42 14.68
N VAL A 42 20.58 21.51 13.93
CA VAL A 42 19.89 20.30 13.44
C VAL A 42 20.80 19.51 12.49
N ILE A 43 21.44 20.20 11.54
CA ILE A 43 22.35 19.58 10.57
C ILE A 43 23.51 18.90 11.30
N ALA A 44 24.20 19.62 12.19
CA ALA A 44 25.32 19.10 12.94
C ALA A 44 24.91 17.93 13.87
N ALA A 45 23.80 18.05 14.59
CA ALA A 45 23.29 16.98 15.45
C ALA A 45 23.04 15.69 14.68
N ILE A 46 22.35 15.78 13.53
CA ILE A 46 22.03 14.62 12.71
C ILE A 46 23.30 14.02 12.11
N ASN A 47 24.21 14.83 11.56
CA ASN A 47 25.47 14.31 11.01
C ASN A 47 26.28 13.54 12.05
N GLU A 48 26.41 14.07 13.27
CA GLU A 48 27.12 13.39 14.36
C GLU A 48 26.40 12.11 14.80
N ALA A 49 25.06 12.10 14.82
CA ALA A 49 24.28 10.88 15.08
C ALA A 49 24.50 9.81 14.00
N LEU A 50 24.59 10.20 12.73
CA LEU A 50 24.90 9.30 11.61
C LEU A 50 26.32 8.71 11.76
N ILE A 51 27.31 9.55 12.07
CA ILE A 51 28.70 9.13 12.32
C ILE A 51 28.76 8.16 13.51
N ALA A 52 28.01 8.43 14.57
CA ALA A 52 27.90 7.57 15.75
C ALA A 52 27.17 6.23 15.49
N GLY A 53 26.65 6.00 14.28
CA GLY A 53 25.94 4.78 13.90
C GLY A 53 24.52 4.69 14.45
N GLN A 54 23.86 5.83 14.69
CA GLN A 54 22.47 5.91 15.14
C GLN A 54 21.50 6.26 14.00
N SER A 55 21.83 5.86 12.77
CA SER A 55 21.07 6.20 11.57
C SER A 55 19.62 5.72 11.61
N GLN A 56 18.70 6.60 11.27
CA GLN A 56 17.29 6.28 11.09
C GLN A 56 16.76 6.96 9.81
N PRO A 57 15.78 6.38 9.10
CA PRO A 57 15.31 6.92 7.82
C PRO A 57 14.93 8.41 7.88
N TRP A 58 14.13 8.80 8.87
CA TRP A 58 13.65 10.18 9.04
C TRP A 58 14.78 11.22 9.16
N MET A 59 15.97 10.81 9.64
CA MET A 59 17.12 11.71 9.80
C MET A 59 17.56 12.29 8.46
N TYR A 60 17.52 11.50 7.39
CA TYR A 60 17.93 11.94 6.06
C TYR A 60 16.93 12.95 5.48
N ASP A 61 15.62 12.80 5.75
CA ASP A 61 14.60 13.76 5.32
C ASP A 61 14.79 15.12 6.01
N VAL A 62 14.93 15.08 7.34
CA VAL A 62 15.08 16.29 8.16
C VAL A 62 16.41 16.98 7.89
N LEU A 63 17.47 16.21 7.64
CA LEU A 63 18.78 16.72 7.24
C LEU A 63 18.68 17.44 5.89
N ALA A 64 18.13 16.80 4.86
CA ALA A 64 17.96 17.42 3.54
C ALA A 64 17.13 18.72 3.60
N MET A 65 16.02 18.71 4.36
CA MET A 65 15.18 19.90 4.55
C MET A 65 15.91 21.01 5.31
N SER A 66 16.65 20.68 6.37
CA SER A 66 17.39 21.67 7.16
C SER A 66 18.56 22.25 6.36
N MET A 67 19.24 21.43 5.56
CA MET A 67 20.29 21.86 4.62
C MET A 67 19.74 22.83 3.57
N GLN A 68 18.54 22.57 3.04
CA GLN A 68 17.87 23.50 2.13
C GLN A 68 17.59 24.86 2.79
N ILE A 69 17.03 24.85 4.01
CA ILE A 69 16.73 26.09 4.75
C ILE A 69 18.02 26.86 5.05
N ALA A 70 19.11 26.15 5.36
CA ALA A 70 20.42 26.73 5.61
C ALA A 70 21.19 27.13 4.34
N GLY A 71 20.62 26.95 3.14
CA GLY A 71 21.25 27.33 1.87
C GLY A 71 22.47 26.48 1.49
N ARG A 72 22.54 25.22 1.93
CA ARG A 72 23.63 24.30 1.55
C ARG A 72 23.58 23.96 0.04
N PRO A 73 24.71 23.61 -0.58
CA PRO A 73 24.76 23.28 -2.00
C PRO A 73 23.81 22.14 -2.36
N LYS A 74 23.14 22.28 -3.52
CA LYS A 74 22.16 21.29 -4.00
C LYS A 74 22.76 19.89 -4.08
N SER A 75 23.96 19.74 -4.63
CA SER A 75 24.67 18.46 -4.76
C SER A 75 24.87 17.73 -3.42
N GLU A 76 25.07 18.46 -2.32
CA GLU A 76 25.16 17.86 -0.99
C GLU A 76 23.81 17.36 -0.47
N ILE A 77 22.74 18.11 -0.73
CA ILE A 77 21.37 17.71 -0.38
C ILE A 77 20.98 16.46 -1.17
N GLU A 78 21.27 16.42 -2.48
CA GLU A 78 21.00 15.27 -3.33
C GLU A 78 21.72 14.02 -2.83
N ARG A 79 22.98 14.15 -2.39
CA ARG A 79 23.76 13.05 -1.81
C ARG A 79 23.14 12.48 -0.54
N VAL A 80 22.64 13.34 0.37
CA VAL A 80 21.92 12.91 1.58
C VAL A 80 20.65 12.15 1.22
N LEU A 81 19.88 12.64 0.25
CA LEU A 81 18.65 11.97 -0.21
C LEU A 81 18.95 10.63 -0.88
N LEU A 82 20.07 10.48 -1.58
CA LEU A 82 20.50 9.20 -2.13
C LEU A 82 20.88 8.21 -1.04
N SER A 83 21.51 8.64 0.06
CA SER A 83 21.77 7.77 1.22
C SER A 83 20.49 7.30 1.91
N ARG A 84 19.39 8.05 1.79
CA ARG A 84 18.09 7.57 2.28
C ARG A 84 17.61 6.32 1.55
N VAL A 85 17.92 6.18 0.25
CA VAL A 85 17.49 5.04 -0.57
C VAL A 85 18.06 3.72 -0.05
N ASP A 86 19.19 3.76 0.66
CA ASP A 86 19.79 2.56 1.27
C ASP A 86 18.87 1.96 2.37
N PHE A 87 17.88 2.72 2.87
CA PHE A 87 16.85 2.24 3.81
C PHE A 87 15.58 1.72 3.13
N THR A 88 15.42 1.88 1.81
CA THR A 88 14.14 1.65 1.13
C THR A 88 13.94 0.24 0.59
N ALA A 89 14.75 -0.74 1.05
CA ALA A 89 14.87 -2.10 0.53
C ALA A 89 13.60 -2.69 -0.13
N THR A 90 12.81 -3.49 0.60
CA THR A 90 11.50 -3.98 0.15
C THR A 90 10.34 -3.20 0.78
N ASP A 91 10.65 -2.14 1.53
CA ASP A 91 9.67 -1.26 2.17
C ASP A 91 9.15 -0.23 1.15
N VAL A 92 8.06 -0.61 0.49
CA VAL A 92 7.40 0.22 -0.54
C VAL A 92 6.96 1.59 0.00
N PRO A 93 6.30 1.72 1.17
CA PRO A 93 6.00 3.03 1.76
C PRO A 93 7.21 3.96 1.90
N ASN A 94 8.32 3.48 2.47
CA ASN A 94 9.52 4.31 2.64
C ASN A 94 10.19 4.62 1.29
N MET A 95 10.14 3.70 0.33
CA MET A 95 10.61 3.95 -1.04
C MET A 95 9.82 5.06 -1.73
N LEU A 96 8.49 5.05 -1.61
CA LEU A 96 7.63 6.09 -2.19
C LEU A 96 7.88 7.46 -1.56
N LEU A 97 8.06 7.52 -0.24
CA LEU A 97 8.41 8.75 0.45
C LEU A 97 9.76 9.31 -0.03
N SER A 98 10.76 8.44 -0.19
CA SER A 98 12.09 8.83 -0.69
C SER A 98 12.03 9.35 -2.13
N ALA A 99 11.26 8.68 -2.99
CA ALA A 99 11.01 9.13 -4.37
C ALA A 99 10.34 10.51 -4.42
N ALA A 100 9.35 10.74 -3.55
CA ALA A 100 8.67 12.04 -3.46
C ALA A 100 9.62 13.16 -3.03
N TYR A 101 10.52 12.91 -2.07
CA TYR A 101 11.55 13.87 -1.69
C TYR A 101 12.53 14.12 -2.84
N LEU A 102 13.06 13.08 -3.48
CA LEU A 102 13.96 13.23 -4.63
C LEU A 102 13.32 14.08 -5.73
N SER A 103 12.05 13.82 -6.07
CA SER A 103 11.29 14.62 -7.05
C SER A 103 11.11 16.08 -6.63
N ARG A 104 10.84 16.34 -5.34
CA ARG A 104 10.73 17.69 -4.78
C ARG A 104 12.04 18.47 -4.87
N PHE A 105 13.18 17.80 -4.70
CA PHE A 105 14.52 18.39 -4.80
C PHE A 105 15.09 18.39 -6.22
N GLY A 106 14.34 17.90 -7.21
CA GLY A 106 14.71 17.93 -8.62
C GLY A 106 15.65 16.78 -9.05
N VAL A 107 15.82 15.76 -8.22
CA VAL A 107 16.54 14.51 -8.57
C VAL A 107 15.56 13.54 -9.26
N ASN A 108 15.04 13.98 -10.40
CA ASN A 108 13.86 13.39 -11.02
C ASN A 108 14.09 11.97 -11.54
N ASP A 109 15.24 11.68 -12.16
CA ASP A 109 15.55 10.37 -12.74
C ASP A 109 15.57 9.27 -11.65
N ARG A 110 16.17 9.60 -10.50
CA ARG A 110 16.23 8.69 -9.35
C ARG A 110 14.85 8.50 -8.73
N ALA A 111 14.04 9.55 -8.66
CA ALA A 111 12.65 9.44 -8.21
C ALA A 111 11.84 8.50 -9.11
N LEU A 112 11.94 8.65 -10.44
CA LEU A 112 11.26 7.76 -11.41
C LEU A 112 11.70 6.30 -11.25
N LEU A 113 13.00 6.05 -11.07
CA LEU A 113 13.51 4.70 -10.82
C LEU A 113 12.89 4.07 -9.57
N LEU A 114 12.78 4.83 -8.47
CA LEU A 114 12.14 4.33 -7.24
C LEU A 114 10.64 4.10 -7.41
N TYR A 115 9.91 4.96 -8.13
CA TYR A 115 8.50 4.70 -8.43
C TYR A 115 8.33 3.42 -9.27
N ARG A 116 9.19 3.21 -10.27
CA ARG A 116 9.22 1.96 -11.06
C ARG A 116 9.51 0.75 -10.18
N GLN A 117 10.49 0.84 -9.29
CA GLN A 117 10.81 -0.25 -8.36
C GLN A 117 9.66 -0.53 -7.39
N ALA A 118 9.03 0.50 -6.83
CA ALA A 118 7.84 0.38 -5.98
C ALA A 118 6.69 -0.34 -6.71
N SER A 119 6.45 0.01 -7.97
CA SER A 119 5.42 -0.66 -8.77
C SER A 119 5.73 -2.13 -9.08
N LYS A 120 7.01 -2.52 -9.15
CA LYS A 120 7.41 -3.92 -9.35
C LYS A 120 7.20 -4.74 -8.08
N ILE A 121 7.48 -4.17 -6.91
CA ILE A 121 7.29 -4.84 -5.61
C ILE A 121 5.81 -4.94 -5.26
N SER A 122 5.02 -3.89 -5.55
CA SER A 122 3.58 -3.89 -5.26
C SER A 122 2.78 -3.29 -6.43
N PRO A 123 2.50 -4.09 -7.48
CA PRO A 123 1.81 -3.61 -8.69
C PRO A 123 0.39 -3.10 -8.45
N THR A 124 -0.29 -3.59 -7.41
CA THR A 124 -1.66 -3.17 -7.09
C THR A 124 -1.73 -1.82 -6.37
N ARG A 125 -0.58 -1.23 -6.01
CA ARG A 125 -0.52 0.07 -5.35
C ARG A 125 -0.63 1.20 -6.39
N PRO A 126 -1.58 2.13 -6.27
CA PRO A 126 -1.77 3.20 -7.25
C PRO A 126 -0.74 4.35 -7.17
N GLU A 127 -0.20 4.64 -5.99
CA GLU A 127 0.68 5.79 -5.74
C GLU A 127 1.96 5.82 -6.61
N PRO A 128 2.71 4.71 -6.82
CA PRO A 128 3.87 4.71 -7.70
C PRO A 128 3.55 5.21 -9.11
N TYR A 129 2.44 4.75 -9.70
CA TYR A 129 2.06 5.13 -11.05
C TYR A 129 1.50 6.56 -11.10
N ALA A 130 0.67 6.96 -10.14
CA ALA A 130 0.11 8.31 -10.13
C ALA A 130 1.20 9.40 -9.96
N LEU A 131 2.13 9.19 -9.03
CA LEU A 131 3.25 10.12 -8.83
C LEU A 131 4.26 10.03 -9.98
N GLY A 132 4.49 8.81 -10.49
CA GLY A 132 5.35 8.56 -11.64
C GLY A 132 4.85 9.24 -12.91
N LEU A 133 3.55 9.16 -13.22
CA LEU A 133 2.93 9.78 -14.40
C LEU A 133 3.11 11.29 -14.36
N LYS A 134 2.75 11.93 -13.24
CA LYS A 134 2.91 13.38 -13.07
C LYS A 134 4.36 13.84 -13.27
N LEU A 135 5.32 13.04 -12.79
CA LEU A 135 6.73 13.33 -12.97
C LEU A 135 7.17 13.11 -14.43
N ALA A 136 6.72 12.02 -15.06
CA ALA A 136 7.02 11.67 -16.44
C ALA A 136 6.52 12.73 -17.42
N GLU A 137 5.30 13.22 -17.26
CA GLU A 137 4.72 14.30 -18.07
C GLU A 137 5.56 15.58 -17.97
N ARG A 138 5.98 15.95 -16.75
CA ARG A 138 6.83 17.14 -16.52
C ARG A 138 8.19 17.02 -17.21
N LEU A 139 8.75 15.81 -17.29
CA LEU A 139 10.04 15.55 -17.94
C LEU A 139 9.91 15.27 -19.45
N GLN A 140 8.68 15.14 -19.96
CA GLN A 140 8.40 14.62 -21.31
C GLN A 140 9.08 13.27 -21.58
N ASP A 141 9.21 12.43 -20.55
CA ASP A 141 9.72 11.07 -20.66
C ASP A 141 8.59 10.14 -21.09
N TYR A 142 8.47 9.92 -22.40
CA TYR A 142 7.38 9.12 -22.98
C TYR A 142 7.43 7.64 -22.60
N ASP A 143 8.61 7.08 -22.29
CA ASP A 143 8.71 5.70 -21.79
C ASP A 143 8.16 5.61 -20.36
N ALA A 144 8.42 6.62 -19.53
CA ALA A 144 7.82 6.72 -18.21
C ALA A 144 6.31 7.00 -18.27
N VAL A 145 5.83 7.80 -19.24
CA VAL A 145 4.38 7.97 -19.47
C VAL A 145 3.73 6.65 -19.86
N GLN A 146 4.34 5.87 -20.77
CA GLN A 146 3.84 4.55 -21.14
C GLN A 146 3.72 3.62 -19.92
N TRP A 147 4.80 3.49 -19.14
CA TRP A 147 4.81 2.65 -17.94
C TRP A 147 3.75 3.09 -16.92
N ALA A 148 3.65 4.40 -16.64
CA ALA A 148 2.77 4.89 -15.60
C ALA A 148 1.29 4.83 -16.02
N SER A 149 0.97 5.20 -17.26
CA SER A 149 -0.40 5.16 -17.79
C SER A 149 -0.93 3.73 -17.85
N THR A 150 -0.17 2.80 -18.43
CA THR A 150 -0.57 1.38 -18.51
C THR A 150 -0.73 0.75 -17.13
N GLY A 151 0.13 1.10 -16.17
CA GLY A 151 0.00 0.69 -14.78
C GLY A 151 -1.28 1.20 -14.12
N ILE A 152 -1.64 2.47 -14.31
CA ILE A 152 -2.90 3.03 -13.79
C ILE A 152 -4.10 2.30 -14.39
N LEU A 153 -4.14 2.16 -15.71
CA LEU A 153 -5.25 1.53 -16.44
C LEU A 153 -5.48 0.06 -16.07
N THR A 154 -4.41 -0.61 -15.64
CA THR A 154 -4.41 -2.02 -15.25
C THR A 154 -4.76 -2.23 -13.77
N TYR A 155 -4.12 -1.49 -12.87
CA TYR A 155 -4.09 -1.83 -11.43
C TYR A 155 -4.83 -0.83 -10.52
N THR A 156 -5.13 0.37 -10.99
CA THR A 156 -5.70 1.43 -10.12
C THR A 156 -7.22 1.42 -10.15
N TRP A 157 -7.86 0.95 -9.07
CA TRP A 157 -9.32 0.83 -8.95
C TRP A 157 -9.95 1.43 -7.67
N PRO A 158 -9.53 2.61 -7.16
CA PRO A 158 -10.24 3.32 -6.09
C PRO A 158 -11.60 3.86 -6.54
N SER A 159 -12.39 4.45 -5.63
CA SER A 159 -13.69 5.06 -5.98
C SER A 159 -13.62 6.14 -7.06
N ASP A 160 -12.47 6.82 -7.23
CA ASP A 160 -12.22 7.83 -8.27
C ASP A 160 -11.52 7.26 -9.52
N TYR A 161 -11.46 5.93 -9.70
CA TYR A 161 -10.67 5.29 -10.76
C TYR A 161 -10.99 5.81 -12.16
N ARG A 162 -12.27 6.09 -12.46
CA ARG A 162 -12.70 6.57 -13.79
C ARG A 162 -11.98 7.86 -14.19
N SER A 163 -11.79 8.77 -13.23
CA SER A 163 -11.06 10.02 -13.44
C SER A 163 -9.57 9.74 -13.70
N ARG A 164 -8.96 8.87 -12.89
CA ARG A 164 -7.55 8.48 -13.02
C ARG A 164 -7.27 7.77 -14.33
N HIS A 165 -8.14 6.85 -14.75
CA HIS A 165 -8.03 6.14 -16.02
C HIS A 165 -8.15 7.10 -17.20
N ARG A 166 -9.09 8.04 -17.14
CA ARG A 166 -9.23 9.07 -18.19
C ARG A 166 -7.98 9.94 -18.30
N ALA A 167 -7.43 10.38 -17.18
CA ALA A 167 -6.20 11.17 -17.16
C ALA A 167 -5.00 10.38 -17.71
N ALA A 168 -4.84 9.12 -17.31
CA ALA A 168 -3.79 8.24 -17.82
C ALA A 168 -3.91 7.97 -19.33
N ALA A 169 -5.12 7.72 -19.81
CA ALA A 169 -5.38 7.53 -21.24
C ALA A 169 -5.08 8.81 -22.04
N ALA A 170 -5.52 9.97 -21.55
CA ALA A 170 -5.22 11.25 -22.19
C ALA A 170 -3.71 11.52 -22.27
N ALA A 171 -2.97 11.31 -21.17
CA ALA A 171 -1.52 11.46 -21.15
C ALA A 171 -0.81 10.55 -22.16
N ALA A 172 -1.28 9.30 -22.30
CA ALA A 172 -0.76 8.37 -23.29
C ALA A 172 -1.10 8.79 -24.74
N THR A 173 -2.32 9.28 -24.99
CA THR A 173 -2.71 9.81 -26.30
C THR A 173 -1.86 11.02 -26.69
N ASP A 174 -1.64 11.96 -25.75
CA ASP A 174 -0.82 13.15 -25.98
C ASP A 174 0.64 12.76 -26.26
N ALA A 175 1.19 11.79 -25.52
CA ALA A 175 2.52 11.25 -25.75
C ALA A 175 2.65 10.57 -27.12
N ALA A 176 1.67 9.76 -27.54
CA ALA A 176 1.66 9.13 -28.86
C ALA A 176 1.58 10.17 -29.98
N ALA A 177 0.76 11.21 -29.82
CA ALA A 177 0.67 12.32 -30.77
C ALA A 177 1.99 13.09 -30.87
N ALA A 178 2.68 13.33 -29.74
CA ALA A 178 3.99 13.98 -29.72
C ALA A 178 5.06 13.13 -30.43
N LEU A 179 5.11 11.82 -30.17
CA LEU A 179 6.03 10.88 -30.83
C LEU A 179 5.83 10.85 -32.36
N ARG A 180 4.58 10.85 -32.84
CA ARG A 180 4.28 10.94 -34.27
C ARG A 180 4.76 12.24 -34.89
N LYS A 181 4.57 13.38 -34.19
CA LYS A 181 5.05 14.69 -34.67
C LYS A 181 6.57 14.73 -34.80
N THR A 182 7.30 14.01 -33.96
CA THR A 182 8.76 13.87 -34.05
C THR A 182 9.23 12.79 -35.03
N GLY A 183 8.32 12.11 -35.74
CA GLY A 183 8.62 11.06 -36.72
C GLY A 183 8.78 9.65 -36.12
N ASP A 184 8.61 9.48 -34.81
CA ASP A 184 8.77 8.21 -34.11
C ASP A 184 7.46 7.40 -34.08
N ASN A 185 6.99 7.04 -35.27
CA ASN A 185 5.73 6.30 -35.46
C ASN A 185 5.76 4.92 -34.80
N LYS A 186 6.94 4.29 -34.71
CA LYS A 186 7.10 2.98 -34.09
C LYS A 186 6.79 3.04 -32.60
N ARG A 187 7.41 3.96 -31.85
CA ARG A 187 7.13 4.10 -30.41
C ARG A 187 5.71 4.55 -30.13
N ALA A 188 5.14 5.42 -30.98
CA ALA A 188 3.74 5.81 -30.86
C ALA A 188 2.81 4.58 -30.97
N GLN A 189 3.08 3.68 -31.92
CA GLN A 189 2.31 2.45 -32.09
C GLN A 189 2.51 1.49 -30.91
N GLU A 190 3.74 1.32 -30.42
CA GLU A 190 4.04 0.50 -29.23
C GLU A 190 3.28 1.00 -27.98
N LEU A 191 3.24 2.31 -27.78
CA LEU A 191 2.47 2.93 -26.69
C LEU A 191 0.97 2.65 -26.81
N GLU A 192 0.39 2.83 -27.99
CA GLU A 192 -1.04 2.56 -28.22
C GLU A 192 -1.39 1.09 -28.01
N THR A 193 -0.55 0.18 -28.50
CA THR A 193 -0.71 -1.26 -28.26
C THR A 193 -0.61 -1.59 -26.77
N ALA A 194 0.31 -0.96 -26.03
CA ALA A 194 0.44 -1.15 -24.59
C ALA A 194 -0.78 -0.63 -23.82
N VAL A 195 -1.34 0.52 -24.22
CA VAL A 195 -2.58 1.07 -23.64
C VAL A 195 -3.78 0.16 -23.93
N ALA A 196 -3.91 -0.34 -25.15
CA ALA A 196 -4.96 -1.29 -25.51
C ALA A 196 -4.87 -2.58 -24.67
N ALA A 197 -3.66 -3.11 -24.47
CA ALA A 197 -3.44 -4.27 -23.60
C ALA A 197 -3.78 -3.99 -22.13
N ALA A 198 -3.43 -2.80 -21.61
CA ALA A 198 -3.77 -2.37 -20.25
C ALA A 198 -5.29 -2.19 -20.05
N HIS A 199 -6.05 -2.01 -21.13
CA HIS A 199 -7.51 -2.00 -21.12
C HIS A 199 -8.16 -3.38 -21.17
N GLN A 200 -7.40 -4.47 -21.14
CA GLN A 200 -7.98 -5.81 -21.12
C GLN A 200 -8.47 -6.20 -19.72
N ARG A 201 -9.66 -6.79 -19.64
CA ARG A 201 -10.24 -7.29 -18.38
C ARG A 201 -10.74 -8.71 -18.59
N ASP A 202 -10.31 -9.62 -17.73
CA ASP A 202 -10.73 -11.02 -17.85
C ASP A 202 -12.20 -11.20 -17.49
N LEU A 203 -12.70 -10.43 -16.52
CA LEU A 203 -14.09 -10.50 -16.07
C LEU A 203 -14.62 -9.14 -15.60
N ILE A 204 -15.79 -8.76 -16.09
CA ILE A 204 -16.61 -7.66 -15.58
C ILE A 204 -18.01 -8.20 -15.31
N VAL A 205 -18.55 -7.95 -14.13
CA VAL A 205 -19.91 -8.30 -13.74
C VAL A 205 -20.64 -7.02 -13.35
N THR A 206 -21.75 -6.75 -14.03
CA THR A 206 -22.60 -5.59 -13.74
C THR A 206 -23.99 -6.09 -13.37
N LEU A 207 -24.43 -5.78 -12.16
CA LEU A 207 -25.80 -6.00 -11.71
C LEU A 207 -26.54 -4.68 -11.82
N SER A 208 -27.68 -4.62 -12.50
CA SER A 208 -28.49 -3.40 -12.62
C SER A 208 -29.96 -3.69 -12.32
N TRP A 209 -30.64 -2.74 -11.70
CA TRP A 209 -32.04 -2.88 -11.34
C TRP A 209 -32.76 -1.54 -11.42
N ASN A 210 -34.09 -1.59 -11.41
CA ASN A 210 -34.93 -0.40 -11.31
C ASN A 210 -35.69 -0.42 -9.99
N GLY A 211 -35.95 0.75 -9.43
CA GLY A 211 -36.72 0.89 -8.19
C GLY A 211 -36.01 1.67 -7.10
N GLN A 212 -36.60 1.62 -5.91
CA GLN A 212 -36.10 2.32 -4.73
C GLN A 212 -35.20 1.42 -3.86
N GLY A 213 -35.18 0.11 -4.14
CA GLY A 213 -34.45 -0.87 -3.35
C GLY A 213 -32.94 -0.92 -3.60
N GLU A 214 -32.30 -1.76 -2.80
CA GLU A 214 -30.87 -2.00 -2.73
C GLU A 214 -30.58 -3.49 -2.97
N LEU A 215 -29.63 -3.76 -3.87
CA LEU A 215 -29.17 -5.10 -4.18
C LEU A 215 -27.65 -5.17 -4.02
N ASP A 216 -27.18 -6.10 -3.20
CA ASP A 216 -25.76 -6.33 -2.98
C ASP A 216 -25.27 -7.49 -3.86
N LEU A 217 -24.13 -7.31 -4.52
CA LEU A 217 -23.36 -8.33 -5.21
C LEU A 217 -22.20 -8.80 -4.33
N GLN A 218 -22.20 -10.10 -4.03
CA GLN A 218 -21.06 -10.81 -3.49
C GLN A 218 -20.51 -11.77 -4.54
N VAL A 219 -19.19 -11.76 -4.72
CA VAL A 219 -18.46 -12.63 -5.66
C VAL A 219 -17.52 -13.53 -4.89
N ASP A 220 -17.83 -14.83 -4.82
CA ASP A 220 -16.89 -15.84 -4.35
C ASP A 220 -15.97 -16.24 -5.52
N GLU A 221 -14.66 -16.08 -5.34
CA GLU A 221 -13.66 -16.25 -6.39
C GLU A 221 -12.97 -17.64 -6.29
N PRO A 222 -12.48 -18.20 -7.41
CA PRO A 222 -11.92 -19.57 -7.46
C PRO A 222 -10.77 -19.83 -6.49
N LEU A 223 -9.98 -18.80 -6.15
CA LEU A 223 -8.83 -18.94 -5.23
C LEU A 223 -9.21 -18.76 -3.74
N GLY A 224 -10.51 -18.73 -3.42
CA GLY A 224 -11.02 -18.75 -2.05
C GLY A 224 -11.16 -17.38 -1.37
N THR A 225 -11.11 -16.29 -2.13
CA THR A 225 -11.42 -14.94 -1.64
C THR A 225 -12.85 -14.55 -1.99
N VAL A 226 -13.39 -13.55 -1.28
CA VAL A 226 -14.76 -13.07 -1.45
C VAL A 226 -14.75 -11.56 -1.59
N CYS A 227 -15.29 -11.05 -2.69
CA CYS A 227 -15.48 -9.62 -2.93
C CYS A 227 -16.91 -9.22 -2.60
N HIS A 228 -17.10 -8.17 -1.81
CA HIS A 228 -18.40 -7.60 -1.43
C HIS A 228 -18.21 -6.17 -0.92
N PHE A 229 -19.29 -5.49 -0.52
CA PHE A 229 -19.29 -4.09 -0.08
C PHE A 229 -18.22 -3.74 0.98
N ASP A 230 -18.04 -4.57 2.02
CA ASP A 230 -17.04 -4.32 3.08
C ASP A 230 -15.61 -4.72 2.67
N HIS A 231 -15.48 -5.68 1.76
CA HIS A 231 -14.20 -6.16 1.23
C HIS A 231 -14.16 -5.95 -0.29
N ARG A 232 -14.10 -4.68 -0.69
CA ARG A 232 -14.21 -4.25 -2.10
C ARG A 232 -13.03 -4.64 -2.97
N GLN A 233 -11.90 -5.05 -2.39
CA GLN A 233 -10.74 -5.49 -3.16
C GLN A 233 -10.22 -6.80 -2.58
N THR A 234 -9.91 -7.76 -3.45
CA THR A 234 -9.47 -9.09 -3.04
C THR A 234 -8.06 -9.39 -3.54
N ARG A 235 -7.41 -10.37 -2.88
CA ARG A 235 -6.10 -10.88 -3.32
C ARG A 235 -6.18 -11.70 -4.62
N SER A 236 -7.36 -12.14 -5.03
CA SER A 236 -7.54 -12.76 -6.36
C SER A 236 -7.59 -11.72 -7.49
N GLY A 237 -7.70 -10.43 -7.16
CA GLY A 237 -7.66 -9.34 -8.14
C GLY A 237 -9.02 -8.74 -8.46
N GLY A 238 -10.10 -9.25 -7.86
CA GLY A 238 -11.44 -8.67 -7.96
C GLY A 238 -11.55 -7.34 -7.22
N VAL A 239 -12.28 -6.40 -7.83
CA VAL A 239 -12.60 -5.09 -7.26
C VAL A 239 -14.07 -4.75 -7.47
N LEU A 240 -14.80 -4.45 -6.40
CA LEU A 240 -16.13 -3.85 -6.45
C LEU A 240 -15.97 -2.33 -6.61
N VAL A 241 -16.14 -1.85 -7.84
CA VAL A 241 -15.83 -0.48 -8.25
C VAL A 241 -17.02 0.46 -8.20
N HIS A 242 -18.23 -0.08 -8.13
CA HIS A 242 -19.46 0.67 -7.90
C HIS A 242 -20.39 -0.14 -7.01
N ASP A 243 -20.98 0.56 -6.06
CA ASP A 243 -21.97 0.08 -5.12
C ASP A 243 -23.08 1.13 -5.12
N GLY A 244 -24.28 0.67 -5.44
CA GLY A 244 -25.36 1.49 -5.94
C GLY A 244 -26.62 1.27 -5.15
N PHE A 245 -27.42 2.34 -5.00
CA PHE A 245 -28.68 2.29 -4.28
C PHE A 245 -29.72 3.18 -4.97
N GLY A 246 -30.99 2.80 -4.82
CA GLY A 246 -32.14 3.60 -5.26
C GLY A 246 -32.29 4.89 -4.45
N PRO A 247 -33.07 5.87 -4.91
CA PRO A 247 -34.03 5.78 -6.00
C PRO A 247 -33.52 6.32 -7.35
N VAL A 248 -32.31 6.87 -7.34
CA VAL A 248 -31.75 7.54 -8.51
C VAL A 248 -31.31 6.47 -9.51
N GLN A 249 -32.10 6.25 -10.56
CA GLN A 249 -31.93 5.12 -11.49
C GLN A 249 -30.52 4.96 -12.07
N ARG A 250 -29.81 6.07 -12.34
CA ARG A 250 -28.41 6.04 -12.82
C ARG A 250 -27.42 5.45 -11.80
N ASN A 251 -27.81 5.34 -10.55
CA ASN A 251 -27.04 4.80 -9.43
C ASN A 251 -27.47 3.36 -9.06
N CYS A 252 -28.54 2.82 -9.66
CA CYS A 252 -29.08 1.50 -9.32
C CYS A 252 -28.32 0.38 -10.07
N TYR A 253 -27.01 0.29 -9.81
CA TYR A 253 -26.18 -0.80 -10.31
C TYR A 253 -25.01 -1.08 -9.38
N GLU A 254 -24.51 -2.31 -9.41
CA GLU A 254 -23.22 -2.68 -8.86
C GLU A 254 -22.29 -3.17 -9.97
N GLU A 255 -21.00 -2.90 -9.82
CA GLU A 255 -20.00 -3.26 -10.82
C GLU A 255 -18.78 -3.88 -10.14
N TYR A 256 -18.52 -5.14 -10.49
CA TYR A 256 -17.33 -5.88 -10.13
C TYR A 256 -16.42 -6.01 -11.35
N VAL A 257 -15.13 -5.73 -11.18
CA VAL A 257 -14.11 -5.81 -12.21
C VAL A 257 -12.94 -6.65 -11.72
N CYS A 258 -12.48 -7.58 -12.56
CA CYS A 258 -11.27 -8.35 -12.33
C CYS A 258 -10.39 -8.27 -13.56
N ALA A 259 -9.32 -7.46 -13.49
CA ALA A 259 -8.39 -7.28 -14.60
C ALA A 259 -7.73 -8.62 -14.95
N PHE A 260 -7.16 -9.30 -13.95
CA PHE A 260 -6.58 -10.64 -14.07
C PHE A 260 -7.39 -11.60 -13.21
N ALA A 261 -8.31 -12.33 -13.84
CA ALA A 261 -9.19 -13.27 -13.16
C ALA A 261 -8.56 -14.66 -13.12
N ALA A 262 -8.85 -15.43 -12.08
CA ALA A 262 -8.44 -16.83 -12.01
C ALA A 262 -9.41 -17.69 -12.84
N PRO A 263 -8.94 -18.71 -13.57
CA PRO A 263 -9.84 -19.68 -14.17
C PRO A 263 -10.59 -20.46 -13.08
N GLY A 264 -11.83 -20.86 -13.38
CA GLY A 264 -12.65 -21.66 -12.48
C GLY A 264 -14.08 -21.14 -12.33
N GLU A 265 -14.75 -21.66 -11.32
CA GLU A 265 -16.15 -21.34 -11.00
C GLU A 265 -16.23 -20.17 -10.02
N TYR A 266 -16.92 -19.12 -10.44
CA TYR A 266 -17.32 -17.99 -9.61
C TYR A 266 -18.76 -18.18 -9.14
N ARG A 267 -19.03 -17.80 -7.88
CA ARG A 267 -20.39 -17.77 -7.33
C ARG A 267 -20.79 -16.33 -7.07
N LEU A 268 -21.79 -15.88 -7.82
CA LEU A 268 -22.37 -14.54 -7.69
C LEU A 268 -23.60 -14.65 -6.81
N SER A 269 -23.49 -14.21 -5.56
CA SER A 269 -24.63 -14.10 -4.65
C SER A 269 -25.20 -12.70 -4.74
N ILE A 270 -26.47 -12.59 -5.13
CA ILE A 270 -27.20 -11.32 -5.22
C ILE A 270 -28.22 -11.30 -4.09
N ASN A 271 -28.06 -10.35 -3.17
CA ASN A 271 -28.91 -10.22 -2.00
C ASN A 271 -29.82 -9.00 -2.18
N HIS A 272 -31.12 -9.19 -1.97
CA HIS A 272 -32.08 -8.11 -1.85
C HIS A 272 -32.09 -7.63 -0.40
N VAL A 273 -31.47 -6.48 -0.16
CA VAL A 273 -31.23 -5.93 1.18
C VAL A 273 -32.47 -5.20 1.68
N ASP A 274 -32.94 -4.22 0.91
CA ASP A 274 -34.06 -3.37 1.29
C ASP A 274 -34.82 -2.81 0.07
N GLY A 275 -36.00 -2.25 0.33
CA GLY A 275 -36.85 -1.51 -0.60
C GLY A 275 -37.43 -2.33 -1.75
N ASP A 276 -38.16 -1.66 -2.65
CA ASP A 276 -38.83 -2.33 -3.77
C ASP A 276 -37.97 -2.35 -5.03
N ILE A 277 -37.80 -3.55 -5.59
CA ILE A 277 -37.23 -3.78 -6.92
C ILE A 277 -38.36 -3.94 -7.93
N VAL A 278 -38.38 -3.10 -8.96
CA VAL A 278 -39.43 -3.07 -9.96
C VAL A 278 -39.54 -4.44 -10.64
N GLY A 279 -40.72 -5.02 -10.57
CA GLY A 279 -41.01 -6.34 -11.14
C GLY A 279 -40.25 -7.50 -10.51
N LYS A 280 -39.61 -7.30 -9.34
CA LYS A 280 -38.74 -8.30 -8.67
C LYS A 280 -37.66 -8.86 -9.61
N ARG A 281 -37.12 -7.99 -10.47
CA ARG A 281 -36.16 -8.38 -11.50
C ARG A 281 -34.96 -7.44 -11.54
N ALA A 282 -33.79 -8.04 -11.70
CA ALA A 282 -32.56 -7.35 -12.03
C ALA A 282 -31.96 -7.93 -13.33
N GLN A 283 -31.02 -7.21 -13.92
CA GLN A 283 -30.25 -7.66 -15.07
C GLN A 283 -28.80 -7.83 -14.63
N LEU A 284 -28.28 -9.06 -14.80
CA LEU A 284 -26.89 -9.38 -14.56
C LEU A 284 -26.16 -9.53 -15.89
N THR A 285 -25.27 -8.59 -16.19
CA THR A 285 -24.43 -8.62 -17.39
C THR A 285 -23.04 -9.12 -17.01
N ILE A 286 -22.62 -10.21 -17.63
CA ILE A 286 -21.31 -10.83 -17.46
C ILE A 286 -20.52 -10.64 -18.75
N ARG A 287 -19.42 -9.89 -18.67
CA ARG A 287 -18.49 -9.70 -19.78
C ARG A 287 -17.18 -10.42 -19.47
N ARG A 288 -16.73 -11.29 -20.37
CA ARG A 288 -15.47 -12.04 -20.26
C ARG A 288 -14.50 -11.57 -21.34
N TYR A 289 -13.21 -11.60 -21.03
CA TYR A 289 -12.12 -11.31 -21.99
C TYR A 289 -12.27 -9.96 -22.71
N VAL A 290 -12.73 -8.94 -21.99
CA VAL A 290 -12.98 -7.60 -22.52
C VAL A 290 -11.69 -7.02 -23.10
N GLY A 291 -11.78 -6.44 -24.29
CA GLY A 291 -10.64 -5.85 -25.00
C GLY A 291 -9.76 -6.88 -25.74
N THR A 292 -10.28 -8.07 -25.99
CA THR A 292 -9.62 -9.12 -26.79
C THR A 292 -10.56 -9.61 -27.90
N ASP A 293 -10.02 -10.35 -28.87
CA ASP A 293 -10.81 -10.99 -29.93
C ASP A 293 -11.75 -12.10 -29.42
N HIS A 294 -11.65 -12.44 -28.13
CA HIS A 294 -12.49 -13.43 -27.45
C HIS A 294 -13.53 -12.79 -26.53
N GLU A 295 -13.78 -11.48 -26.65
CA GLU A 295 -14.76 -10.79 -25.81
C GLU A 295 -16.14 -11.44 -25.93
N GLN A 296 -16.74 -11.75 -24.77
CA GLN A 296 -18.06 -12.38 -24.68
C GLN A 296 -18.93 -11.63 -23.69
N THR A 297 -20.15 -11.27 -24.11
CA THR A 297 -21.14 -10.63 -23.23
C THR A 297 -22.36 -11.53 -23.10
N HIS A 298 -22.74 -11.84 -21.86
CA HIS A 298 -23.95 -12.60 -21.55
C HIS A 298 -24.80 -11.82 -20.56
N THR A 299 -26.07 -11.63 -20.88
CA THR A 299 -27.03 -10.96 -20.00
C THR A 299 -28.00 -12.00 -19.46
N HIS A 300 -28.07 -12.10 -18.14
CA HIS A 300 -28.93 -13.02 -17.42
C HIS A 300 -29.99 -12.24 -16.63
N PRO A 301 -31.28 -12.41 -16.95
CA PRO A 301 -32.34 -11.85 -16.11
C PRO A 301 -32.36 -12.59 -14.77
N VAL A 302 -32.28 -11.85 -13.68
CA VAL A 302 -32.35 -12.37 -12.32
C VAL A 302 -33.75 -12.07 -11.79
N VAL A 303 -34.51 -13.13 -11.51
CA VAL A 303 -35.84 -13.03 -10.90
C VAL A 303 -35.71 -13.39 -9.42
N PHE A 304 -36.23 -12.53 -8.55
CA PHE A 304 -36.20 -12.72 -7.10
C PHE A 304 -37.48 -13.44 -6.64
N ASP A 305 -37.33 -14.74 -6.41
CA ASP A 305 -38.26 -15.61 -5.69
C ASP A 305 -38.03 -15.57 -4.17
N ASP A 306 -36.78 -15.35 -3.76
CA ASP A 306 -36.33 -15.17 -2.38
C ASP A 306 -35.41 -13.93 -2.27
N ARG A 307 -35.06 -13.52 -1.05
CA ARG A 307 -34.13 -12.43 -0.76
C ARG A 307 -32.70 -12.69 -1.22
N ARG A 308 -32.34 -13.94 -1.55
CA ARG A 308 -31.01 -14.28 -2.05
C ARG A 308 -31.11 -15.12 -3.32
N LYS A 309 -30.42 -14.69 -4.37
CA LYS A 309 -30.23 -15.47 -5.59
C LYS A 309 -28.76 -15.78 -5.80
N VAL A 310 -28.47 -16.96 -6.32
CA VAL A 310 -27.10 -17.37 -6.65
C VAL A 310 -27.00 -17.72 -8.12
N VAL A 311 -26.07 -17.07 -8.82
CA VAL A 311 -25.73 -17.35 -10.21
C VAL A 311 -24.30 -17.92 -10.25
N ARG A 312 -24.10 -19.00 -11.00
CA ARG A 312 -22.78 -19.60 -11.20
C ARG A 312 -22.21 -19.19 -12.54
N LEU A 313 -20.93 -18.89 -12.54
CA LEU A 313 -20.19 -18.38 -13.68
C LEU A 313 -18.91 -19.21 -13.83
N SER A 314 -18.76 -19.86 -14.98
CA SER A 314 -17.51 -20.50 -15.35
C SER A 314 -16.62 -19.53 -16.14
N LEU A 315 -15.35 -19.42 -15.76
CA LEU A 315 -14.32 -18.74 -16.54
C LEU A 315 -13.25 -19.76 -16.94
N GLN A 316 -13.20 -20.10 -18.22
CA GLN A 316 -12.34 -21.18 -18.73
C GLN A 316 -10.87 -20.78 -18.82
N LYS A 317 -10.59 -19.53 -19.19
CA LYS A 317 -9.23 -18.99 -19.28
C LYS A 317 -9.14 -17.78 -18.35
N GLY A 318 -8.11 -17.72 -17.54
CA GLY A 318 -7.86 -16.59 -16.65
C GLY A 318 -6.37 -16.36 -16.53
N ARG A 319 -5.95 -15.11 -16.35
CA ARG A 319 -4.53 -14.75 -16.27
C ARG A 319 -3.95 -14.89 -14.85
N ARG A 320 -4.78 -15.14 -13.84
CA ARG A 320 -4.37 -15.24 -12.43
C ARG A 320 -4.22 -16.70 -12.00
N GLU A 321 -3.03 -17.06 -11.53
CA GLU A 321 -2.77 -18.42 -11.03
C GLU A 321 -2.72 -18.52 -9.50
N LYS A 322 -2.28 -17.45 -8.82
CA LYS A 322 -2.08 -17.42 -7.36
C LYS A 322 -2.54 -16.10 -6.75
N LEU A 323 -2.87 -16.11 -5.45
CA LEU A 323 -3.21 -14.90 -4.71
C LEU A 323 -2.09 -13.86 -4.77
N SER A 324 -2.45 -12.58 -4.72
CA SER A 324 -1.47 -11.49 -4.66
C SER A 324 -0.81 -11.45 -3.30
N ASP A 325 0.24 -10.65 -3.19
CA ASP A 325 0.70 -10.18 -1.89
C ASP A 325 -0.46 -9.57 -1.10
N PRO A 326 -0.38 -9.58 0.24
CA PRO A 326 -1.36 -8.92 1.07
C PRO A 326 -1.63 -7.52 0.55
N LEU A 327 -2.92 -7.19 0.35
CA LEU A 327 -3.31 -5.84 0.00
C LEU A 327 -2.83 -4.89 1.10
N PRO A 328 -2.45 -3.65 0.76
CA PRO A 328 -2.21 -2.63 1.77
C PRO A 328 -3.38 -2.64 2.75
N ARG A 329 -3.11 -2.69 4.05
CA ARG A 329 -4.15 -2.34 5.02
C ARG A 329 -4.61 -0.94 4.64
N ALA A 330 -5.92 -0.74 4.52
CA ALA A 330 -6.47 0.61 4.54
C ALA A 330 -6.13 1.12 5.95
N ASP A 331 -5.01 1.81 6.09
CA ASP A 331 -4.58 2.30 7.38
C ASP A 331 -5.62 3.33 7.84
N ASP A 332 -6.40 2.97 8.86
CA ASP A 332 -7.24 3.87 9.65
C ASP A 332 -6.44 5.03 10.28
N GLU A 333 -5.10 5.03 10.16
CA GLU A 333 -4.21 6.09 10.63
C GLU A 333 -4.43 7.45 9.95
N PHE A 334 -5.04 7.51 8.75
CA PHE A 334 -5.43 8.79 8.15
C PHE A 334 -6.84 9.26 8.55
N ALA A 335 -7.68 8.38 9.12
CA ALA A 335 -9.01 8.75 9.61
C ALA A 335 -8.95 9.43 11.00
N THR A 336 -7.96 9.08 11.82
CA THR A 336 -7.76 9.69 13.15
C THR A 336 -7.33 11.16 13.11
N ALA A 337 -6.85 11.66 11.97
CA ALA A 337 -6.51 13.07 11.77
C ALA A 337 -7.73 13.99 11.49
N ARG A 338 -8.92 13.45 11.23
CA ARG A 338 -10.17 14.23 11.00
C ARG A 338 -11.21 14.10 12.12
N GLY A 339 -10.96 13.29 13.14
CA GLY A 339 -11.87 13.10 14.29
C GLY A 339 -11.80 14.17 15.39
N SER A 340 -10.80 15.07 15.38
CA SER A 340 -10.59 16.03 16.47
C SER A 340 -11.42 17.31 16.38
N LYS A 341 -12.67 17.24 15.90
CA LYS A 341 -13.65 18.33 16.08
C LYS A 341 -15.08 17.80 16.26
N ARG A 342 -15.37 17.26 17.44
CA ARG A 342 -16.69 17.41 18.06
C ARG A 342 -16.57 17.31 19.59
N ARG A 343 -16.75 18.48 20.21
CA ARG A 343 -17.18 18.82 21.59
C ARG A 343 -17.46 17.60 22.50
N GLY A 344 -16.87 17.48 23.69
CA GLY A 344 -17.04 18.43 24.79
C GLY A 344 -18.07 17.88 25.78
N GLY A 345 -17.61 17.20 26.83
CA GLY A 345 -18.42 16.64 27.91
C GLY A 345 -17.53 16.05 29.01
N ARG A 346 -17.58 16.67 30.18
CA ARG A 346 -16.77 16.57 31.42
C ARG A 346 -16.28 15.19 31.93
N PRO A 347 -15.27 15.20 32.84
CA PRO A 347 -14.48 14.03 33.23
C PRO A 347 -15.08 13.30 34.45
N PHE A 348 -14.93 11.98 34.51
CA PHE A 348 -15.09 11.21 35.75
C PHE A 348 -13.88 10.31 35.99
N ARG A 349 -13.45 10.28 37.25
CA ARG A 349 -12.18 9.73 37.77
C ARG A 349 -12.47 8.45 38.57
N PHE A 350 -11.51 7.53 38.50
CA PHE A 350 -11.10 6.45 39.43
C PHE A 350 -12.10 5.38 39.89
N GLY A 351 -11.61 4.14 39.93
CA GLY A 351 -12.13 3.12 40.86
C GLY A 351 -12.00 1.69 40.35
N SER A 352 -11.17 0.92 41.02
CA SER A 352 -10.91 -0.49 40.80
C SER A 352 -12.09 -1.40 41.18
N SER A 353 -11.98 -2.63 40.68
CA SER A 353 -12.38 -3.90 41.29
C SER A 353 -13.86 -4.25 41.42
N ALA A 354 -14.11 -5.46 40.90
CA ALA A 354 -15.05 -6.47 41.38
C ALA A 354 -16.53 -6.38 40.93
N GLU A 355 -16.85 -7.38 40.12
CA GLU A 355 -17.89 -8.39 40.38
C GLU A 355 -19.23 -8.35 39.62
N ARG A 356 -19.46 -9.51 38.97
CA ARG A 356 -20.73 -10.21 38.64
C ARG A 356 -21.42 -9.91 37.28
N PRO A 357 -22.26 -10.84 36.79
CA PRO A 357 -22.07 -12.29 36.70
C PRO A 357 -22.42 -12.85 35.30
N SER A 358 -21.83 -14.00 34.97
CA SER A 358 -22.11 -14.80 33.79
C SER A 358 -23.43 -15.56 33.91
N GLY A 359 -24.24 -15.50 32.84
CA GLY A 359 -25.44 -16.30 32.64
C GLY A 359 -25.13 -17.78 32.49
N ALA A 360 -26.01 -18.59 33.08
CA ALA A 360 -25.89 -20.04 33.21
C ALA A 360 -26.00 -20.77 31.85
N GLY A 361 -25.00 -21.60 31.55
CA GLY A 361 -25.05 -22.62 30.51
C GLY A 361 -24.39 -23.91 31.02
N ARG A 362 -25.20 -24.86 31.48
CA ARG A 362 -24.73 -26.15 32.00
C ARG A 362 -24.50 -27.12 30.84
N ARG A 363 -23.24 -27.48 30.54
CA ARG A 363 -22.90 -28.70 29.79
C ARG A 363 -21.67 -29.42 30.37
N VAL A 364 -21.97 -30.54 31.02
CA VAL A 364 -21.28 -31.85 31.01
C VAL A 364 -19.74 -31.83 30.83
N ARG A 365 -19.03 -32.08 31.93
CA ARG A 365 -17.60 -32.44 31.95
C ARG A 365 -17.40 -33.84 31.35
N ARG A 366 -16.87 -33.93 30.13
CA ARG A 366 -16.09 -35.08 29.68
C ARG A 366 -14.63 -34.85 30.11
N ARG A 367 -14.11 -35.68 31.00
CA ARG A 367 -12.68 -35.76 31.32
C ARG A 367 -11.94 -36.38 30.12
N GLY A 368 -11.24 -35.56 29.35
CA GLY A 368 -10.20 -35.99 28.43
C GLY A 368 -8.91 -35.26 28.79
N VAL A 369 -7.90 -35.99 29.26
CA VAL A 369 -6.54 -35.46 29.42
C VAL A 369 -5.86 -35.52 28.05
N GLY A 370 -6.03 -34.48 27.24
CA GLY A 370 -5.25 -34.25 26.03
C GLY A 370 -4.14 -33.25 26.33
N TYR A 371 -2.89 -33.70 26.29
CA TYR A 371 -1.75 -32.80 26.32
C TYR A 371 -1.49 -32.33 24.88
N THR A 372 -1.63 -31.03 24.60
CA THR A 372 -1.23 -30.47 23.31
C THR A 372 0.24 -30.07 23.42
N PRO A 373 1.18 -30.75 22.74
CA PRO A 373 2.58 -30.35 22.79
C PRO A 373 2.75 -28.97 22.16
N VAL A 374 3.37 -28.06 22.91
CA VAL A 374 3.84 -26.79 22.36
C VAL A 374 5.15 -27.08 21.65
N ILE A 375 5.12 -27.10 20.32
CA ILE A 375 6.32 -27.28 19.50
C ILE A 375 6.95 -25.90 19.29
N SER A 376 8.12 -25.68 19.89
CA SER A 376 8.98 -24.52 19.57
C SER A 376 10.15 -24.98 18.72
N MET A 377 10.30 -24.39 17.53
CA MET A 377 11.46 -24.62 16.68
C MET A 377 12.65 -23.84 17.24
N ILE A 378 13.71 -24.53 17.65
CA ILE A 378 14.98 -23.93 18.06
C ILE A 378 15.99 -24.15 16.94
N SER A 379 16.62 -23.08 16.47
CA SER A 379 17.64 -23.16 15.42
C SER A 379 19.02 -23.43 16.03
N GLU A 380 19.70 -24.44 15.50
CA GLU A 380 21.11 -24.74 15.77
C GLU A 380 21.98 -24.28 14.59
N GLY A 381 23.16 -23.76 14.88
CA GLY A 381 24.12 -23.26 13.91
C GLY A 381 24.49 -21.79 14.08
N VAL A 382 25.13 -21.24 13.06
CA VAL A 382 25.58 -19.83 13.03
C VAL A 382 24.56 -19.01 12.24
N ALA A 383 23.87 -18.09 12.92
CA ALA A 383 23.06 -17.08 12.27
C ALA A 383 23.84 -15.76 12.22
N ASN A 384 24.07 -15.21 11.04
CA ASN A 384 24.73 -13.93 10.88
C ASN A 384 23.75 -12.88 10.37
N THR A 385 23.68 -11.73 11.03
CA THR A 385 22.95 -10.56 10.54
C THR A 385 23.95 -9.44 10.28
N THR A 386 23.99 -8.97 9.04
CA THR A 386 24.85 -7.87 8.61
C THR A 386 23.98 -6.67 8.24
N LEU A 387 24.21 -5.54 8.90
CA LEU A 387 23.60 -4.26 8.56
C LEU A 387 24.68 -3.29 8.09
N ALA A 388 24.52 -2.74 6.89
CA ALA A 388 25.35 -1.66 6.38
C ALA A 388 24.63 -0.32 6.54
N VAL A 389 25.34 0.68 7.05
CA VAL A 389 24.86 2.07 7.15
C VAL A 389 25.82 2.96 6.39
N VAL A 390 25.29 3.74 5.43
CA VAL A 390 26.08 4.71 4.66
C VAL A 390 25.90 6.10 5.27
N SER A 391 27.00 6.83 5.43
CA SER A 391 26.97 8.22 5.92
C SER A 391 26.18 9.12 4.96
N GLY A 392 25.60 10.22 5.47
CA GLY A 392 24.83 11.17 4.65
C GLY A 392 25.65 11.78 3.51
N ASP A 393 26.97 11.89 3.69
CA ASP A 393 27.91 12.37 2.68
C ASP A 393 28.51 11.28 1.78
N ARG A 394 28.05 10.02 1.92
CA ARG A 394 28.51 8.83 1.18
C ARG A 394 30.04 8.61 1.17
N ARG A 395 30.75 9.15 2.16
CA ARG A 395 32.21 8.95 2.30
C ARG A 395 32.58 7.76 3.18
N TYR A 396 31.65 7.32 4.03
CA TYR A 396 31.89 6.25 4.99
C TYR A 396 30.77 5.22 4.94
N VAL A 397 31.16 3.95 5.03
CA VAL A 397 30.23 2.82 5.20
C VAL A 397 30.57 2.14 6.51
N ARG A 398 29.58 2.02 7.40
CA ARG A 398 29.72 1.28 8.65
C ARG A 398 29.00 -0.06 8.51
N LEU A 399 29.74 -1.13 8.71
CA LEU A 399 29.20 -2.49 8.75
C LEU A 399 29.02 -2.90 10.22
N THR A 400 27.81 -3.31 10.57
CA THR A 400 27.51 -3.97 11.85
C THR A 400 27.22 -5.42 11.56
N VAL A 401 28.06 -6.31 12.06
CA VAL A 401 27.94 -7.76 11.87
C VAL A 401 27.65 -8.38 13.23
N ASN A 402 26.47 -8.98 13.38
CA ASN A 402 26.08 -9.70 14.58
C ASN A 402 25.93 -11.18 14.23
N ALA A 403 26.91 -11.98 14.64
CA ALA A 403 26.85 -13.43 14.56
C ALA A 403 26.33 -13.99 15.88
N VAL A 404 25.25 -14.78 15.81
CA VAL A 404 24.72 -15.59 16.91
C VAL A 404 25.11 -17.03 16.65
N PHE A 405 25.85 -17.61 17.58
CA PHE A 405 26.22 -19.01 17.57
C PHE A 405 25.29 -19.74 18.54
N SER A 406 24.42 -20.60 18.01
CA SER A 406 23.51 -21.42 18.79
C SER A 406 23.94 -22.88 18.66
N SER A 407 24.25 -23.53 19.78
CA SER A 407 24.58 -24.96 19.85
C SER A 407 23.65 -25.62 20.85
N ILE A 408 22.99 -26.71 20.46
CA ILE A 408 22.15 -27.47 21.38
C ILE A 408 23.06 -28.46 22.11
N ILE A 409 23.42 -28.13 23.35
CA ILE A 409 24.36 -28.93 24.14
C ILE A 409 23.74 -30.21 24.73
N ASP A 410 22.46 -30.17 25.12
CA ASP A 410 21.73 -31.35 25.63
C ASP A 410 20.21 -31.12 25.58
N VAL A 411 19.43 -32.20 25.54
CA VAL A 411 17.96 -32.18 25.58
C VAL A 411 17.48 -33.10 26.71
N ALA A 412 17.16 -32.52 27.87
CA ALA A 412 16.60 -33.26 28.99
C ALA A 412 15.07 -33.38 28.88
N THR A 413 14.55 -34.61 28.77
CA THR A 413 13.11 -34.87 28.79
C THR A 413 12.67 -35.25 30.19
N PHE A 414 11.87 -34.40 30.84
CA PHE A 414 11.27 -34.71 32.14
C PHE A 414 9.86 -35.26 31.94
N SER A 415 9.65 -36.53 32.27
CA SER A 415 8.30 -37.08 32.41
C SER A 415 7.90 -37.05 33.88
N PHE A 416 6.81 -36.34 34.19
CA PHE A 416 6.21 -36.43 35.51
C PHE A 416 5.48 -37.78 35.62
N ARG A 417 6.10 -38.77 36.27
CA ARG A 417 5.35 -39.93 36.78
C ARG A 417 4.44 -39.42 37.90
N ARG A 418 3.15 -39.75 37.79
CA ARG A 418 2.16 -39.48 38.85
C ARG A 418 2.33 -40.40 40.03
#